data_AF-B5YLP1-F1
#
_entry.id   AF-B5YLP1-F1
#
_cell.length_a   1.000
_cell.length_b   1.000
_cell.length_c   1.000
_cell.angle_alpha   90.00
_cell.angle_beta   90.00
_cell.angle_gamma   90.00
#
_symmetry.space_group_name_H-M   'P 1'
#
loop_
_entity.id
_entity.type
_entity.pdbx_description
1 polymer ?
#
loop_
_entity_poly.entity_id
_entity_poly.type
_entity_poly.pdbx_seq_one_letter_code
_entity_poly.pdbx_strand_id
1 'polypeptide(L)'
;MAKRFHPTPLFLFVLLITDSTSSSSAVEDALQSQPSTLAATHVATTMCTTESCTDTDTSTDNDGCKTYVTPLNQCYNAASLFPNDESWSQFDIYDTMSMGSMKRTFYKSTDGSCKNTLIIRDVMSGFDSIDNRKNGIGFYFGGITNFVRQDEDDDSFILPIDACVGPFGPPRPWGKFTLTHKRKDVRDNADDTDITVSEE
;
A
#
# COMPACT_ATOMS: atom_id res chain seq x y z
N MET A 1 51.28 26.21 -22.95
CA MET A 1 51.16 25.04 -22.06
C MET A 1 50.17 24.07 -22.68
N ALA A 2 50.65 23.01 -23.32
CA ALA A 2 49.84 22.06 -24.08
C ALA A 2 49.41 20.87 -23.18
N LYS A 3 48.10 20.66 -23.01
CA LYS A 3 47.54 19.51 -22.28
C LYS A 3 47.41 18.32 -23.23
N ARG A 4 48.16 17.26 -22.95
CA ARG A 4 48.08 15.96 -23.64
C ARG A 4 46.79 15.24 -23.22
N PHE A 5 45.99 14.85 -24.21
CA PHE A 5 44.85 13.94 -24.04
C PHE A 5 45.35 12.49 -24.12
N HIS A 6 45.01 11.67 -23.14
CA HIS A 6 45.24 10.22 -23.18
C HIS A 6 43.92 9.52 -23.54
N PRO A 7 43.92 8.61 -24.54
CA PRO A 7 42.76 7.81 -24.86
C PRO A 7 42.62 6.65 -23.88
N THR A 8 41.43 6.52 -23.29
CA THR A 8 41.04 5.39 -22.44
C THR A 8 40.77 4.16 -23.31
N PRO A 9 41.26 2.95 -22.96
CA PRO A 9 41.05 1.75 -23.76
C PRO A 9 39.60 1.26 -23.63
N LEU A 10 39.02 0.93 -24.78
CA LEU A 10 37.69 0.35 -24.95
C LEU A 10 37.77 -1.14 -24.57
N PHE A 11 37.28 -1.49 -23.38
CA PHE A 11 37.15 -2.89 -22.97
C PHE A 11 35.92 -3.50 -23.63
N LEU A 12 36.15 -4.33 -24.65
CA LEU A 12 35.15 -5.14 -25.32
C LEU A 12 34.82 -6.35 -24.43
N PHE A 13 33.71 -6.29 -23.69
CA PHE A 13 33.20 -7.42 -22.92
C PHE A 13 32.44 -8.37 -23.86
N VAL A 14 33.06 -9.50 -24.20
CA VAL A 14 32.41 -10.61 -24.93
C VAL A 14 31.62 -11.43 -23.91
N LEU A 15 30.30 -11.28 -23.92
CA LEU A 15 29.39 -12.16 -23.17
C LEU A 15 29.24 -13.49 -23.93
N LEU A 16 29.84 -14.55 -23.37
CA LEU A 16 29.60 -15.92 -23.79
C LEU A 16 28.21 -16.35 -23.29
N ILE A 17 27.31 -16.62 -24.22
CA ILE A 17 25.99 -17.19 -23.97
C ILE A 17 26.19 -18.72 -23.92
N THR A 18 26.13 -19.32 -22.74
CA THR A 18 26.11 -20.78 -22.59
C THR A 18 24.66 -21.26 -22.54
N ASP A 19 24.22 -21.93 -23.61
CA ASP A 19 22.98 -22.69 -23.65
C ASP A 19 23.02 -23.79 -22.60
N SER A 20 22.14 -23.71 -21.61
CA SER A 20 21.91 -24.77 -20.63
C SER A 20 20.63 -25.51 -21.00
N THR A 21 20.77 -26.50 -21.87
CA THR A 21 19.78 -27.56 -22.08
C THR A 21 19.70 -28.41 -20.82
N SER A 22 18.63 -28.26 -20.05
CA SER A 22 18.30 -29.15 -18.94
C SER A 22 17.06 -29.96 -19.31
N SER A 23 17.32 -31.19 -19.74
CA SER A 23 16.35 -32.26 -19.95
C SER A 23 15.89 -32.85 -18.61
N SER A 24 14.59 -33.08 -18.53
CA SER A 24 13.82 -33.63 -17.42
C SER A 24 14.27 -35.04 -17.00
N SER A 25 14.29 -35.32 -15.70
CA SER A 25 13.97 -36.64 -15.17
C SER A 25 13.28 -36.53 -13.81
N ALA A 26 12.22 -37.31 -13.69
CA ALA A 26 11.31 -37.37 -12.56
C ALA A 26 11.99 -37.91 -11.29
N VAL A 27 11.67 -37.28 -10.17
CA VAL A 27 11.61 -37.93 -8.86
C VAL A 27 10.48 -37.29 -8.06
N GLU A 28 9.47 -38.12 -7.83
CA GLU A 28 8.34 -37.99 -6.90
C GLU A 28 8.81 -37.62 -5.49
N ASP A 29 8.21 -36.61 -4.87
CA ASP A 29 7.10 -36.76 -3.91
C ASP A 29 7.61 -36.88 -2.46
N ALA A 30 7.91 -35.72 -1.86
CA ALA A 30 7.85 -35.44 -0.42
C ALA A 30 8.32 -34.01 -0.15
N LEU A 31 7.56 -33.26 0.66
CA LEU A 31 7.78 -31.86 1.09
C LEU A 31 7.40 -30.76 0.07
N GLN A 32 6.12 -30.66 -0.26
CA GLN A 32 5.54 -29.35 -0.62
C GLN A 32 4.18 -29.12 0.05
N SER A 33 4.06 -29.46 1.34
CA SER A 33 3.12 -28.75 2.20
C SER A 33 3.70 -27.36 2.49
N GLN A 34 3.81 -26.53 1.44
CA GLN A 34 3.97 -25.10 1.67
C GLN A 34 2.75 -24.69 2.50
N PRO A 35 2.94 -24.08 3.67
CA PRO A 35 1.83 -23.56 4.43
C PRO A 35 1.06 -22.67 3.46
N SER A 36 -0.22 -22.96 3.28
CA SER A 36 -1.13 -22.08 2.56
C SER A 36 -1.09 -20.76 3.29
N THR A 37 -0.14 -19.90 2.93
CA THR A 37 0.00 -18.56 3.46
C THR A 37 -1.28 -17.89 3.05
N LEU A 38 -2.21 -17.80 4.01
CA LEU A 38 -3.50 -17.16 3.86
C LEU A 38 -3.21 -15.79 3.26
N ALA A 39 -3.45 -15.63 1.96
CA ALA A 39 -3.21 -14.36 1.30
C ALA A 39 -4.06 -13.31 2.04
N ALA A 40 -3.42 -12.24 2.52
CA ALA A 40 -4.15 -11.16 3.16
C ALA A 40 -5.19 -10.63 2.16
N THR A 41 -6.44 -10.54 2.61
CA THR A 41 -7.55 -10.08 1.77
C THR A 41 -7.89 -8.62 2.03
N HIS A 42 -7.40 -8.07 3.14
CA HIS A 42 -7.69 -6.72 3.56
C HIS A 42 -6.43 -6.09 4.18
N VAL A 43 -6.39 -4.76 4.15
CA VAL A 43 -5.40 -3.97 4.86
C VAL A 43 -6.13 -3.09 5.88
N ALA A 44 -5.62 -3.07 7.11
CA ALA A 44 -6.03 -2.10 8.12
C ALA A 44 -5.08 -0.91 8.06
N THR A 45 -5.62 0.25 7.75
CA THR A 45 -4.92 1.54 7.76
C THR A 45 -5.35 2.30 9.01
N THR A 46 -4.43 2.56 9.93
CA THR A 46 -4.67 3.44 11.09
C THR A 46 -4.14 4.82 10.77
N MET A 47 -5.00 5.84 10.76
CA MET A 47 -4.62 7.24 10.50
C MET A 47 -4.85 8.11 11.74
N CYS A 48 -3.87 8.92 12.09
CA CYS A 48 -3.85 9.73 13.33
C CYS A 48 -3.77 11.24 13.02
N THR A 49 -4.37 12.05 13.90
CA THR A 49 -4.37 13.53 13.81
C THR A 49 -3.09 14.18 14.37
N THR A 50 -2.32 13.46 15.20
CA THR A 50 -1.07 13.95 15.83
C THR A 50 0.15 13.71 14.94
N GLU A 51 1.26 14.40 15.24
CA GLU A 51 2.48 14.47 14.42
C GLU A 51 3.23 13.14 14.21
N SER A 52 2.79 12.04 14.83
CA SER A 52 3.36 10.72 14.54
C SER A 52 2.48 9.57 15.03
N CYS A 53 2.65 8.40 14.41
CA CYS A 53 2.12 7.12 14.88
C CYS A 53 3.11 6.41 15.84
N THR A 54 3.99 7.15 16.55
CA THR A 54 5.10 6.56 17.33
C THR A 54 4.64 5.81 18.57
N ASP A 55 3.39 5.99 18.99
CA ASP A 55 2.94 5.38 20.22
C ASP A 55 2.41 3.97 19.92
N THR A 56 3.29 3.00 20.18
CA THR A 56 3.01 1.58 20.41
C THR A 56 2.02 1.33 21.54
N ASP A 57 1.44 2.37 22.13
CA ASP A 57 0.58 2.21 23.27
C ASP A 57 -0.77 1.67 22.84
N THR A 58 -0.97 0.44 23.28
CA THR A 58 -2.21 -0.28 23.57
C THR A 58 -3.24 0.51 24.38
N SER A 59 -3.15 1.84 24.44
CA SER A 59 -4.16 2.68 25.04
C SER A 59 -5.41 2.57 24.17
N THR A 60 -6.49 2.14 24.80
CA THR A 60 -7.83 2.02 24.21
C THR A 60 -8.39 3.39 23.80
N ASP A 61 -7.70 4.47 24.15
CA ASP A 61 -8.15 5.86 24.03
C ASP A 61 -7.17 6.66 23.16
N ASN A 62 -6.91 6.16 21.95
CA ASN A 62 -6.22 6.96 20.93
C ASN A 62 -7.20 8.00 20.38
N ASP A 63 -7.45 9.08 21.14
CA ASP A 63 -8.46 10.15 20.92
C ASP A 63 -8.40 10.87 19.56
N GLY A 64 -7.44 10.53 18.70
CA GLY A 64 -7.26 11.10 17.36
C GLY A 64 -7.04 10.08 16.24
N CYS A 65 -6.93 8.79 16.53
CA CYS A 65 -6.66 7.77 15.51
C CYS A 65 -7.95 7.08 15.05
N LYS A 66 -8.06 6.83 13.75
CA LYS A 66 -9.12 6.00 13.17
C LYS A 66 -8.50 4.87 12.38
N THR A 67 -9.06 3.68 12.53
CA THR A 67 -8.65 2.49 11.78
C THR A 67 -9.69 2.16 10.72
N TYR A 68 -9.21 1.98 9.50
CA TYR A 68 -10.01 1.70 8.32
C TYR A 68 -9.58 0.37 7.74
N VAL A 69 -10.55 -0.48 7.37
CA VAL A 69 -10.27 -1.76 6.73
C VAL A 69 -10.68 -1.67 5.27
N THR A 70 -9.71 -1.77 4.37
CA THR A 70 -9.93 -1.70 2.91
C THR A 70 -9.57 -3.03 2.24
N PRO A 71 -10.22 -3.38 1.12
CA PRO A 71 -9.95 -4.64 0.44
C PRO A 71 -8.61 -4.56 -0.32
N LEU A 72 -7.87 -5.67 -0.33
CA LEU A 72 -6.66 -5.84 -1.14
C LEU A 72 -6.98 -6.50 -2.48
N ASN A 73 -6.25 -6.10 -3.52
CA ASN A 73 -6.39 -6.56 -4.90
C ASN A 73 -7.80 -6.35 -5.49
N GLN A 74 -8.54 -5.38 -4.96
CA GLN A 74 -9.88 -5.01 -5.41
C GLN A 74 -9.98 -3.50 -5.48
N CYS A 75 -10.66 -2.99 -6.51
CA CYS A 75 -10.96 -1.57 -6.58
C CYS A 75 -12.07 -1.20 -5.59
N TYR A 76 -11.93 -0.06 -4.95
CA TYR A 76 -12.94 0.45 -4.04
C TYR A 76 -12.95 1.98 -4.02
N ASN A 77 -14.07 2.54 -3.58
CA ASN A 77 -14.20 3.95 -3.29
C ASN A 77 -14.24 4.17 -1.77
N ALA A 78 -13.28 4.92 -1.23
CA ALA A 78 -13.17 5.07 0.21
C ALA A 78 -14.33 5.89 0.82
N ALA A 79 -14.83 6.90 0.09
CA ALA A 79 -15.99 7.68 0.53
C ALA A 79 -17.26 6.83 0.60
N SER A 80 -17.40 5.84 -0.29
CA SER A 80 -18.50 4.87 -0.24
C SER A 80 -18.35 3.84 0.89
N LEU A 81 -17.12 3.40 1.19
CA LEU A 81 -16.85 2.45 2.29
C LEU A 81 -16.98 3.09 3.67
N PHE A 82 -16.64 4.37 3.79
CA PHE A 82 -16.61 5.11 5.05
C PHE A 82 -17.47 6.38 4.94
N PRO A 83 -18.81 6.23 4.80
CA PRO A 83 -19.68 7.38 4.67
C PRO A 83 -19.56 8.28 5.89
N ASN A 84 -19.59 9.59 5.67
CA ASN A 84 -19.46 10.66 6.69
C ASN A 84 -18.05 10.89 7.25
N ASP A 85 -17.00 10.32 6.66
CA ASP A 85 -15.62 10.66 7.00
C ASP A 85 -14.98 11.50 5.89
N GLU A 86 -14.87 12.81 6.13
CA GLU A 86 -14.26 13.78 5.21
C GLU A 86 -12.75 13.55 5.00
N SER A 87 -12.12 12.64 5.75
CA SER A 87 -10.72 12.27 5.55
C SER A 87 -10.50 11.54 4.22
N TRP A 88 -11.56 11.01 3.60
CA TRP A 88 -11.47 10.24 2.35
C TRP A 88 -11.93 11.03 1.14
N SER A 89 -11.15 10.97 0.06
CA SER A 89 -11.51 11.56 -1.22
C SER A 89 -12.58 10.75 -1.96
N GLN A 90 -13.27 11.39 -2.90
CA GLN A 90 -14.20 10.75 -3.84
C GLN A 90 -13.53 9.82 -4.87
N PHE A 91 -12.20 9.78 -4.94
CA PHE A 91 -11.45 8.98 -5.90
C PHE A 91 -11.44 7.50 -5.55
N ASP A 92 -11.40 6.66 -6.58
CA ASP A 92 -11.23 5.23 -6.45
C ASP A 92 -9.76 4.87 -6.11
N ILE A 93 -9.61 3.79 -5.35
CA ILE A 93 -8.33 3.33 -4.82
C ILE A 93 -8.18 1.83 -5.16
N TYR A 94 -6.97 1.44 -5.53
CA TYR A 94 -6.57 0.04 -5.70
C TYR A 94 -5.32 -0.25 -4.87
N ASP A 95 -5.47 -1.09 -3.86
CA ASP A 95 -4.36 -1.52 -3.01
C ASP A 95 -3.87 -2.91 -3.45
N THR A 96 -2.56 -3.06 -3.66
CA THR A 96 -1.91 -4.34 -3.99
C THR A 96 -0.71 -4.57 -3.09
N MET A 97 -0.27 -5.82 -3.00
CA MET A 97 0.99 -6.17 -2.33
C MET A 97 2.09 -6.37 -3.36
N SER A 98 3.21 -5.68 -3.21
CA SER A 98 4.40 -5.84 -4.03
C SER A 98 5.64 -5.92 -3.15
N MET A 99 6.37 -7.03 -3.23
CA MET A 99 7.64 -7.24 -2.52
C MET A 99 7.59 -6.95 -1.00
N GLY A 100 6.49 -7.32 -0.34
CA GLY A 100 6.32 -7.08 1.11
C GLY A 100 5.93 -5.64 1.49
N SER A 101 5.74 -4.75 0.51
CA SER A 101 5.17 -3.42 0.69
C SER A 101 3.79 -3.34 0.05
N MET A 102 2.97 -2.38 0.48
CA MET A 102 1.68 -2.12 -0.14
C MET A 102 1.85 -1.07 -1.24
N LYS A 103 1.37 -1.34 -2.45
CA LYS A 103 1.24 -0.34 -3.51
C LYS A 103 -0.20 0.14 -3.54
N ARG A 104 -0.42 1.43 -3.23
CA ARG A 104 -1.73 2.10 -3.32
C ARG A 104 -1.78 2.97 -4.56
N THR A 105 -2.76 2.74 -5.42
CA THR A 105 -2.96 3.50 -6.65
C THR A 105 -4.29 4.26 -6.61
N PHE A 106 -4.30 5.53 -7.04
CA PHE A 106 -5.50 6.37 -7.10
C PHE A 106 -6.00 6.56 -8.55
N TYR A 107 -7.32 6.52 -8.74
CA TYR A 107 -7.97 6.64 -10.04
C TYR A 107 -8.98 7.79 -10.06
N LYS A 108 -9.15 8.44 -11.23
CA LYS A 108 -10.13 9.53 -11.39
C LYS A 108 -11.58 9.07 -11.26
N SER A 109 -11.86 7.78 -11.48
CA SER A 109 -13.21 7.24 -11.28
C SER A 109 -13.65 7.34 -9.82
N THR A 110 -14.96 7.32 -9.61
CA THR A 110 -15.58 7.51 -8.29
C THR A 110 -16.65 6.44 -8.00
N ASP A 111 -16.70 5.39 -8.81
CA ASP A 111 -17.73 4.35 -8.79
C ASP A 111 -17.20 3.00 -8.28
N GLY A 112 -15.97 2.97 -7.76
CA GLY A 112 -15.28 1.76 -7.34
C GLY A 112 -14.84 0.87 -8.50
N SER A 113 -14.74 1.41 -9.73
CA SER A 113 -14.37 0.63 -10.91
C SER A 113 -12.90 0.74 -11.30
N CYS A 114 -12.19 1.77 -10.84
CA CYS A 114 -10.80 2.07 -11.21
C CYS A 114 -10.63 2.17 -12.73
N LYS A 115 -11.65 2.71 -13.41
CA LYS A 115 -11.65 2.93 -14.86
C LYS A 115 -11.09 4.31 -15.18
N ASN A 116 -10.36 4.39 -16.29
CA ASN A 116 -9.74 5.61 -16.84
C ASN A 116 -8.62 6.24 -16.01
N THR A 117 -7.76 6.92 -16.77
CA THR A 117 -6.38 7.34 -16.49
C THR A 117 -6.13 7.93 -15.11
N LEU A 118 -4.96 7.60 -14.59
CA LEU A 118 -4.41 8.09 -13.34
C LEU A 118 -4.41 9.63 -13.32
N ILE A 119 -4.57 10.19 -12.12
CA ILE A 119 -4.84 11.60 -11.83
C ILE A 119 -3.69 12.54 -12.26
N ILE A 120 -2.43 12.07 -12.47
CA ILE A 120 -1.21 12.90 -12.69
C ILE A 120 -1.06 13.58 -14.06
N ARG A 121 -2.11 14.14 -14.65
CA ARG A 121 -1.88 15.25 -15.60
C ARG A 121 -2.69 16.51 -15.36
N ASP A 122 -3.77 16.48 -14.59
CA ASP A 122 -4.62 17.67 -14.45
C ASP A 122 -4.67 18.25 -13.03
N VAL A 123 -4.43 17.45 -11.99
CA VAL A 123 -4.53 17.96 -10.60
C VAL A 123 -3.21 18.60 -10.14
N MET A 124 -2.06 18.21 -10.71
CA MET A 124 -0.76 18.82 -10.36
C MET A 124 -0.21 19.83 -11.39
N SER A 125 -0.76 19.89 -12.62
CA SER A 125 -0.38 20.93 -13.60
C SER A 125 -1.13 22.27 -13.37
N GLY A 126 -2.27 22.23 -12.68
CA GLY A 126 -2.94 23.44 -12.17
C GLY A 126 -2.27 24.09 -10.96
N PHE A 127 -1.23 23.46 -10.40
CA PHE A 127 -0.56 23.91 -9.16
C PHE A 127 0.74 24.69 -9.40
N ASP A 128 1.24 24.75 -10.64
CA ASP A 128 2.37 25.61 -11.02
C ASP A 128 1.96 27.07 -11.33
N SER A 129 0.67 27.40 -11.21
CA SER A 129 0.17 28.74 -11.53
C SER A 129 -0.78 29.32 -10.46
N ILE A 130 -0.51 29.06 -9.18
CA ILE A 130 -1.10 29.85 -8.09
C ILE A 130 -0.19 31.04 -7.81
N ASP A 131 -0.65 32.19 -8.29
CA ASP A 131 -0.11 33.52 -8.02
C ASP A 131 0.18 33.69 -6.53
N ASN A 132 1.41 34.12 -6.22
CA ASN A 132 1.98 34.32 -4.88
C ASN A 132 1.32 35.48 -4.09
N ARG A 133 0.03 35.76 -4.29
CA ARG A 133 -0.66 36.90 -3.69
C ARG A 133 -1.94 36.48 -2.99
N LYS A 134 -1.82 36.44 -1.66
CA LYS A 134 -2.88 36.71 -0.67
C LYS A 134 -3.92 35.60 -0.51
N ASN A 135 -3.53 34.51 0.14
CA ASN A 135 -4.17 33.96 1.35
C ASN A 135 -3.60 32.55 1.58
N GLY A 136 -2.66 32.47 2.52
CA GLY A 136 -1.82 31.30 2.74
C GLY A 136 -2.55 30.14 3.42
N ILE A 137 -3.06 29.22 2.62
CA ILE A 137 -3.17 27.81 3.00
C ILE A 137 -2.39 27.02 1.93
N GLY A 138 -1.07 27.02 2.08
CA GLY A 138 -0.19 26.16 1.31
C GLY A 138 -0.12 24.80 1.97
N PHE A 139 -0.51 23.75 1.24
CA PHE A 139 -0.23 22.37 1.66
C PHE A 139 1.23 22.07 1.36
N TYR A 140 2.09 22.27 2.36
CA TYR A 140 3.48 21.85 2.31
C TYR A 140 3.55 20.32 2.42
N PHE A 141 3.71 19.61 1.29
CA PHE A 141 4.39 18.32 1.32
C PHE A 141 5.89 18.58 1.42
N GLY A 142 6.33 19.01 2.60
CA GLY A 142 7.72 19.21 2.93
C GLY A 142 8.45 17.86 3.01
N GLY A 143 9.17 17.50 1.95
CA GLY A 143 10.46 16.82 2.06
C GLY A 143 10.49 15.39 2.65
N ILE A 144 9.65 14.46 2.17
CA ILE A 144 9.95 13.04 2.33
C ILE A 144 10.73 12.58 1.10
N THR A 145 12.06 12.51 1.20
CA THR A 145 12.95 12.09 0.11
C THR A 145 12.95 10.58 -0.16
N ASN A 146 12.13 9.80 0.55
CA ASN A 146 12.08 8.34 0.42
C ASN A 146 10.79 7.83 -0.24
N PHE A 147 10.04 8.70 -0.92
CA PHE A 147 8.92 8.27 -1.74
C PHE A 147 9.40 8.07 -3.19
N VAL A 148 9.75 6.82 -3.54
CA VAL A 148 10.12 6.49 -4.92
C VAL A 148 8.84 6.51 -5.75
N ARG A 149 8.63 7.56 -6.53
CA ARG A 149 7.70 7.52 -7.66
C ARG A 149 8.23 6.48 -8.63
N GLN A 150 7.57 5.33 -8.68
CA GLN A 150 7.92 4.24 -9.58
C GLN A 150 6.93 4.31 -10.74
N ASP A 151 7.46 4.70 -11.91
CA ASP A 151 6.82 4.87 -13.21
C ASP A 151 6.00 6.17 -13.38
N GLU A 152 6.32 6.93 -14.43
CA GLU A 152 5.82 8.31 -14.65
C GLU A 152 4.33 8.41 -15.03
N ASP A 153 3.65 7.28 -15.17
CA ASP A 153 2.27 7.24 -15.68
C ASP A 153 1.22 6.91 -14.60
N ASP A 154 1.62 6.39 -13.43
CA ASP A 154 0.69 5.89 -12.41
C ASP A 154 0.75 6.69 -11.08
N ASP A 155 -0.40 7.16 -10.57
CA ASP A 155 -0.62 7.71 -9.21
C ASP A 155 -0.49 6.66 -8.12
N SER A 156 0.66 6.01 -8.10
CA SER A 156 0.92 4.87 -7.25
C SER A 156 1.97 5.17 -6.20
N PHE A 157 1.68 4.67 -5.01
CA PHE A 157 2.44 4.95 -3.80
C PHE A 157 2.89 3.63 -3.16
N ILE A 158 4.20 3.43 -2.99
CA ILE A 158 4.74 2.27 -2.25
C ILE A 158 4.81 2.62 -0.76
N LEU A 159 4.01 1.93 0.03
CA LEU A 159 3.80 2.16 1.44
C LEU A 159 4.36 0.97 2.23
N PRO A 160 5.37 1.18 3.08
CA PRO A 160 5.88 0.12 3.96
C PRO A 160 4.79 -0.34 4.92
N ILE A 161 4.65 -1.66 5.06
CA ILE A 161 3.83 -2.27 6.11
C ILE A 161 4.52 -2.05 7.46
N ASP A 162 3.72 -1.91 8.51
CA ASP A 162 4.16 -1.75 9.90
C ASP A 162 5.01 -0.50 10.21
N ALA A 163 5.20 0.39 9.24
CA ALA A 163 5.84 1.68 9.44
C ALA A 163 4.80 2.82 9.42
N CYS A 164 5.06 3.85 10.21
CA CYS A 164 4.31 5.09 10.16
C CYS A 164 4.81 5.93 8.98
N VAL A 165 3.90 6.40 8.14
CA VAL A 165 4.18 7.22 6.97
C VAL A 165 3.22 8.40 6.89
N GLY A 166 3.66 9.52 6.34
CA GLY A 166 2.90 10.78 6.27
C GLY A 166 3.82 11.99 6.07
N PRO A 167 3.29 13.20 5.79
CA PRO A 167 1.86 13.55 5.83
C PRO A 167 1.04 13.16 4.57
N PHE A 168 -0.23 12.78 4.74
CA PHE A 168 -1.26 12.50 3.70
C PHE A 168 -2.28 13.65 3.51
N GLY A 169 -2.06 14.79 4.16
CA GLY A 169 -2.97 15.93 4.17
C GLY A 169 -3.93 15.95 5.38
N PRO A 170 -4.67 17.06 5.62
CA PRO A 170 -5.61 17.15 6.73
C PRO A 170 -6.88 16.31 6.50
N PRO A 171 -7.55 15.85 7.57
CA PRO A 171 -7.24 16.07 9.00
C PRO A 171 -6.25 15.04 9.58
N ARG A 172 -5.85 14.01 8.84
CA ARG A 172 -5.01 12.90 9.35
C ARG A 172 -3.76 12.74 8.51
N PRO A 173 -2.70 13.50 8.82
CA PRO A 173 -1.49 13.46 8.03
C PRO A 173 -0.76 12.10 8.15
N TRP A 174 -0.82 11.41 9.28
CA TRP A 174 0.02 10.23 9.49
C TRP A 174 -0.79 8.95 9.51
N GLY A 175 -0.23 7.86 8.99
CA GLY A 175 -0.85 6.55 9.09
C GLY A 175 0.11 5.37 9.08
N LYS A 176 -0.36 4.25 9.65
CA LYS A 176 0.32 2.95 9.69
C LYS A 176 -0.54 1.91 8.97
N PHE A 177 0.09 1.06 8.19
CA PHE A 177 -0.56 0.00 7.40
C PHE A 177 -0.24 -1.37 7.99
N THR A 178 -1.27 -2.16 8.24
CA THR A 178 -1.15 -3.51 8.82
C THR A 178 -1.99 -4.49 8.02
N LEU A 179 -1.45 -5.67 7.73
CA LEU A 179 -2.20 -6.70 7.00
C LEU A 179 -3.19 -7.38 7.93
N THR A 180 -4.46 -7.49 7.50
CA THR A 180 -5.47 -8.24 8.24
C THR A 180 -5.89 -9.48 7.45
N HIS A 181 -5.80 -10.63 8.12
CA HIS A 181 -6.38 -11.87 7.62
C HIS A 181 -7.81 -11.98 8.15
N LYS A 182 -8.80 -12.00 7.26
CA LYS A 182 -10.09 -12.59 7.65
C LYS A 182 -9.83 -14.07 7.90
N ARG A 183 -9.68 -14.47 9.16
CA ARG A 183 -9.89 -15.88 9.50
C ARG A 183 -11.30 -16.17 9.04
N LYS A 184 -11.43 -17.09 8.09
CA LYS A 184 -12.71 -17.75 7.87
C LYS A 184 -12.94 -18.50 9.18
N ASP A 185 -13.78 -17.97 10.05
CA ASP A 185 -14.10 -18.67 11.28
C ASP A 185 -14.78 -19.97 10.88
N VAL A 186 -14.02 -21.06 10.89
CA VAL A 186 -14.49 -22.43 10.62
C VAL A 186 -15.10 -23.02 11.90
N ARG A 187 -15.74 -22.18 12.71
CA ARG A 187 -16.51 -22.52 13.92
C ARG A 187 -17.66 -21.54 13.90
N ASP A 188 -18.84 -21.95 13.41
CA ASP A 188 -19.92 -22.39 14.30
C ASP A 188 -20.74 -23.55 13.71
N ASN A 189 -20.13 -24.71 13.46
CA ASN A 189 -20.93 -25.90 13.15
C ASN A 189 -20.29 -27.21 13.63
N ALA A 190 -19.77 -27.19 14.86
CA ALA A 190 -19.49 -28.43 15.56
C ALA A 190 -19.74 -28.23 17.06
N ASP A 191 -20.68 -29.04 17.55
CA ASP A 191 -20.85 -29.49 18.93
C ASP A 191 -21.80 -28.69 19.83
N ASP A 192 -23.05 -28.61 19.37
CA ASP A 192 -24.24 -28.73 20.22
C ASP A 192 -24.30 -30.18 20.75
N THR A 193 -23.53 -30.49 21.80
CA THR A 193 -23.79 -31.67 22.64
C THR A 193 -24.30 -31.22 24.00
N ASP A 194 -25.63 -31.23 24.06
CA ASP A 194 -26.46 -31.40 25.25
C ASP A 194 -25.87 -32.47 26.20
N ILE A 195 -25.32 -32.04 27.33
CA ILE A 195 -25.06 -32.91 28.47
C ILE A 195 -26.13 -32.58 29.52
N THR A 196 -27.25 -33.27 29.37
CA THR A 196 -28.18 -33.55 30.47
C THR A 196 -27.48 -34.50 31.45
N VAL A 197 -27.18 -34.01 32.66
CA VAL A 197 -26.97 -34.88 33.82
C VAL A 197 -27.98 -34.50 34.87
N SER A 198 -29.02 -35.32 34.90
CA SER A 198 -29.93 -35.54 36.02
C SER A 198 -29.18 -36.14 37.22
N GLU A 199 -29.85 -36.18 38.38
CA GLU A 199 -29.48 -36.82 39.66
C GLU A 199 -28.84 -35.86 40.67
N GLU A 200 -29.34 -35.65 41.90
CA GLU A 200 -30.42 -36.25 42.71
C GLU A 200 -30.97 -35.18 43.68
#